data_AF-A0A0B4F727-F1
#
_entry.id   AF-A0A0B4F727-F1
#
_cell.length_a   1.000
_cell.length_b   1.000
_cell.length_c   1.000
_cell.angle_alpha   90.00
_cell.angle_beta   90.00
_cell.angle_gamma   90.00
#
_symmetry.space_group_name_H-M   'P 1'
#
loop_
_entity.id
_entity.type
_entity.pdbx_description
1 polymer ?
#
loop_
_entity_poly.entity_id
_entity_poly.type
_entity_poly.pdbx_seq_one_letter_code
_entity_poly.pdbx_strand_id
1 'polypeptide(L)'
;MVDMEKFRAYPATSSAFYHEKDQDQPKEAISWRAVPRKEQLLILFASRLVDFLQVTSLQAYIFFQLKHFDHRLSDAEVSKQAGILQGCFTGAQVLTAILWGKAADASWCGRKRVLLIGLAGTAVSCVGYGFSTSFYEAALWRALGGAINGAVGITRTMIAEVTVEKRYRSLTFLILPMSFHVASIIGPSKNAFIGNSQMCSIEVVLMRMAVLGGLLANPIETFPQVFGEASIFESQWIYQNPYALPSIVNALLLTISAIATYLFLEEVSGHMLESIDLWQS
;
A
#
# COMPACT_ATOMS: atom_id res chain seq x y z
N MET A 1 57.50 -11.59 -27.55
CA MET A 1 56.68 -12.74 -27.97
C MET A 1 56.23 -13.43 -26.70
N VAL A 2 55.01 -13.16 -26.26
CA VAL A 2 54.49 -13.66 -24.97
C VAL A 2 54.21 -15.15 -25.11
N ASP A 3 54.76 -15.92 -24.18
CA ASP A 3 54.76 -17.37 -24.19
C ASP A 3 53.34 -17.92 -23.96
N MET A 4 52.67 -18.26 -25.06
CA MET A 4 51.29 -18.74 -25.13
C MET A 4 51.11 -20.14 -24.52
N GLU A 5 52.18 -20.88 -24.19
CA GLU A 5 52.05 -22.21 -23.60
C GLU A 5 51.67 -22.19 -22.12
N LYS A 6 51.93 -21.10 -21.40
CA LYS A 6 51.59 -20.98 -19.96
C LYS A 6 50.10 -20.83 -19.66
N PHE A 7 49.26 -20.55 -20.65
CA PHE A 7 47.80 -20.47 -20.48
C PHE A 7 47.08 -21.83 -20.60
N ARG A 8 47.79 -22.90 -21.00
CA ARG A 8 47.19 -24.22 -21.24
C ARG A 8 47.10 -25.11 -20.01
N ALA A 9 47.56 -24.63 -18.85
CA ALA A 9 47.71 -25.42 -17.62
C ALA A 9 46.68 -25.11 -16.52
N TYR A 10 45.53 -24.52 -16.85
CA TYR A 10 44.38 -24.57 -15.95
C TYR A 10 43.53 -25.78 -16.30
N PRO A 11 43.37 -26.76 -15.38
CA PRO A 11 42.50 -27.89 -15.66
C PRO A 11 41.07 -27.36 -15.80
N ALA A 12 40.41 -27.73 -16.89
CA ALA A 12 39.00 -27.42 -17.19
C ALA A 12 38.01 -28.11 -16.22
N THR A 13 38.43 -28.41 -14.99
CA THR A 13 37.63 -29.04 -13.94
C THR A 13 36.97 -28.04 -13.00
N SER A 14 37.32 -26.75 -13.05
CA SER A 14 36.70 -25.75 -12.17
C SER A 14 35.28 -25.38 -12.63
N SER A 15 35.01 -25.26 -13.93
CA SER A 15 33.66 -24.93 -14.44
C SER A 15 32.66 -26.07 -14.28
N ALA A 16 33.11 -27.33 -14.23
CA ALA A 16 32.25 -28.49 -13.99
C ALA A 16 31.81 -28.58 -12.52
N PHE A 17 32.71 -28.27 -11.57
CA PHE A 17 32.41 -28.31 -10.13
C PHE A 17 31.44 -27.21 -9.66
N TYR A 18 31.34 -26.08 -10.38
CA TYR A 18 30.34 -25.04 -10.08
C TYR A 18 28.96 -25.31 -10.70
N HIS A 19 28.88 -26.12 -11.77
CA HIS A 19 27.61 -26.45 -12.40
C HIS A 19 26.91 -27.67 -11.78
N GLU A 20 27.62 -28.49 -11.01
CA GLU A 20 27.06 -29.74 -10.48
C GLU A 20 26.34 -29.61 -9.12
N LYS A 21 26.39 -28.44 -8.48
CA LYS A 21 25.71 -28.22 -7.19
C LYS A 21 24.33 -27.58 -7.28
N ASP A 22 23.87 -27.24 -8.49
CA ASP A 22 22.63 -26.49 -8.72
C ASP A 22 21.56 -27.30 -9.52
N GLN A 23 21.82 -28.58 -9.80
CA GLN A 23 20.88 -29.45 -10.50
C GLN A 23 20.56 -30.69 -9.65
N ASP A 24 19.27 -30.99 -9.54
CA ASP A 24 18.67 -32.20 -8.93
C ASP A 24 18.37 -32.23 -7.43
N GLN A 25 17.84 -31.14 -6.87
CA GLN A 25 16.72 -31.31 -5.94
C GLN A 25 15.41 -31.16 -6.71
N PRO A 26 14.45 -32.10 -6.64
CA PRO A 26 13.12 -31.86 -7.16
C PRO A 26 12.64 -30.55 -6.55
N LYS A 27 12.31 -29.56 -7.38
CA LYS A 27 11.73 -28.29 -6.93
C LYS A 27 10.37 -28.61 -6.34
N GLU A 28 10.34 -29.07 -5.09
CA GLU A 28 9.13 -29.24 -4.31
C GLU A 28 8.35 -27.94 -4.41
N ALA A 29 7.07 -28.05 -4.74
CA ALA A 29 6.20 -26.90 -4.87
C ALA A 29 6.24 -26.12 -3.55
N ILE A 30 6.87 -24.94 -3.60
CA ILE A 30 7.14 -24.13 -2.43
C ILE A 30 5.80 -23.65 -1.87
N SER A 31 5.43 -24.16 -0.68
CA SER A 31 4.15 -23.86 -0.04
C SER A 31 4.25 -22.65 0.87
N TRP A 32 3.23 -21.79 0.87
CA TRP A 32 3.08 -20.66 1.80
C TRP A 32 3.15 -21.05 3.28
N ARG A 33 2.76 -22.28 3.61
CA ARG A 33 2.80 -22.79 4.98
C ARG A 33 4.21 -22.97 5.52
N ALA A 34 5.18 -23.17 4.63
CA ALA A 34 6.58 -23.41 4.97
C ALA A 34 7.39 -22.11 5.13
N VAL A 35 6.80 -20.95 4.84
CA VAL A 35 7.51 -19.67 4.91
C VAL A 35 7.72 -19.27 6.38
N PRO A 36 8.96 -18.99 6.80
CA PRO A 36 9.25 -18.51 8.15
C PRO A 36 8.68 -17.10 8.35
N ARG A 37 8.27 -16.78 9.59
CA ARG A 37 7.75 -15.46 9.98
C ARG A 37 6.60 -14.94 9.08
N LYS A 38 5.72 -15.84 8.63
CA LYS A 38 4.52 -15.54 7.83
C LYS A 38 3.61 -14.47 8.44
N GLU A 39 3.62 -14.32 9.77
CA GLU A 39 2.84 -13.30 10.48
C GLU A 39 3.34 -11.88 10.16
N GLN A 40 4.66 -11.67 10.13
CA GLN A 40 5.26 -10.39 9.73
C GLN A 40 4.91 -10.06 8.28
N LEU A 41 4.98 -11.06 7.40
CA LEU A 41 4.59 -10.91 5.99
C LEU A 41 3.10 -10.60 5.83
N LEU A 42 2.23 -11.18 6.66
CA LEU A 42 0.80 -10.92 6.65
C LEU A 42 0.48 -9.48 7.09
N ILE A 43 1.19 -8.95 8.09
CA ILE A 43 1.03 -7.56 8.54
C ILE A 43 1.47 -6.60 7.44
N LEU A 44 2.59 -6.87 6.77
CA LEU A 44 3.06 -6.11 5.62
C LEU A 44 2.10 -6.17 4.44
N PHE A 45 1.49 -7.33 4.19
CA PHE A 45 0.42 -7.48 3.20
C PHE A 45 -0.79 -6.62 3.57
N ALA A 46 -1.26 -6.68 4.83
CA ALA A 46 -2.43 -5.96 5.30
C ALA A 46 -2.23 -4.44 5.26
N SER A 47 -1.07 -3.94 5.68
CA SER A 47 -0.76 -2.51 5.58
C SER A 47 -0.74 -2.02 4.13
N ARG A 48 -0.13 -2.82 3.25
CA ARG A 48 -0.08 -2.50 1.83
C ARG A 48 -1.43 -2.59 1.14
N LEU A 49 -2.27 -3.53 1.57
CA LEU A 49 -3.64 -3.65 1.09
C LEU A 49 -4.43 -2.38 1.41
N VAL A 50 -4.34 -1.87 2.64
CA VAL A 50 -5.04 -0.64 3.05
C VAL A 50 -4.55 0.59 2.28
N ASP A 51 -3.24 0.72 2.06
CA ASP A 51 -2.68 1.77 1.18
C ASP A 51 -3.33 1.73 -0.21
N PHE A 52 -3.41 0.55 -0.83
CA PHE A 52 -4.00 0.44 -2.16
C PHE A 52 -5.50 0.68 -2.17
N LEU A 53 -6.23 0.26 -1.14
CA LEU A 53 -7.66 0.52 -1.00
C LEU A 53 -7.98 2.01 -0.93
N GLN A 54 -7.13 2.80 -0.26
CA GLN A 54 -7.29 4.26 -0.24
C GLN A 54 -7.13 4.88 -1.63
N VAL A 55 -6.15 4.40 -2.42
CA VAL A 55 -5.92 4.90 -3.79
C VAL A 55 -7.07 4.52 -4.72
N THR A 56 -7.52 3.26 -4.69
CA THR A 56 -8.63 2.79 -5.54
C THR A 56 -9.95 3.43 -5.12
N SER A 57 -10.18 3.63 -3.83
CA SER A 57 -11.30 4.41 -3.29
C SER A 57 -11.36 5.80 -3.91
N LEU A 58 -10.25 6.55 -3.87
CA LEU A 58 -10.19 7.90 -4.40
C LEU A 58 -10.49 7.95 -5.90
N GLN A 59 -10.01 6.97 -6.68
CA GLN A 59 -10.30 6.87 -8.11
C GLN A 59 -11.80 6.71 -8.41
N ALA A 60 -12.59 6.14 -7.50
CA ALA A 60 -14.01 5.91 -7.72
C ALA A 60 -14.87 7.20 -7.66
N TYR A 61 -14.44 8.22 -6.92
CA TYR A 61 -15.24 9.44 -6.71
C TYR A 61 -14.54 10.75 -7.09
N ILE A 62 -13.23 10.75 -7.37
CA ILE A 62 -12.47 11.96 -7.73
C ILE A 62 -13.12 12.76 -8.87
N PHE A 63 -13.65 12.08 -9.89
CA PHE A 63 -14.34 12.74 -11.01
C PHE A 63 -15.57 13.53 -10.53
N PHE A 64 -16.41 12.90 -9.70
CA PHE A 64 -17.61 13.52 -9.17
C PHE A 64 -17.29 14.65 -8.18
N GLN A 65 -16.25 14.49 -7.36
CA GLN A 65 -15.77 15.53 -6.45
C GLN A 65 -15.27 16.77 -7.19
N LEU A 66 -14.45 16.59 -8.24
CA LEU A 66 -13.95 17.70 -9.03
C LEU A 66 -15.07 18.41 -9.80
N LYS A 67 -16.07 17.66 -10.29
CA LYS A 67 -17.27 18.24 -10.90
C LYS A 67 -18.11 19.01 -9.88
N HIS A 68 -18.12 18.58 -8.61
CA HIS A 68 -18.77 19.31 -7.53
C HIS A 68 -18.06 20.64 -7.21
N PHE A 69 -16.72 20.69 -7.30
CA PHE A 69 -15.97 21.94 -7.11
C PHE A 69 -16.29 23.00 -8.17
N ASP A 70 -16.42 22.60 -9.44
CA ASP A 70 -16.79 23.51 -10.52
C ASP A 70 -17.64 22.80 -11.58
N HIS A 71 -18.94 23.13 -11.59
CA HIS A 71 -19.90 22.54 -12.52
C HIS A 71 -19.76 23.09 -13.95
N ARG A 72 -18.95 24.14 -14.16
CA ARG A 72 -18.72 24.77 -15.47
C ARG A 72 -17.68 24.03 -16.30
N LEU A 73 -16.88 23.16 -15.67
CA LEU A 73 -15.85 22.39 -16.35
C LEU A 73 -16.47 21.29 -17.22
N SER A 74 -15.91 21.10 -18.41
CA SER A 74 -16.25 19.96 -19.26
C SER A 74 -15.76 18.64 -18.67
N ASP A 75 -16.41 17.53 -19.00
CA ASP A 75 -16.00 16.19 -18.52
C ASP A 75 -14.54 15.85 -18.92
N ALA A 76 -14.04 16.41 -20.02
CA ALA A 76 -12.65 16.29 -20.44
C ALA A 76 -11.68 17.07 -19.52
N GLU A 77 -12.04 18.28 -19.10
CA GLU A 77 -11.24 19.08 -18.16
C GLU A 77 -11.25 18.49 -16.75
N VAL A 78 -12.39 17.99 -16.28
CA VAL A 78 -12.50 17.26 -15.01
C VAL A 78 -11.62 16.02 -15.04
N SER A 79 -11.63 15.25 -16.14
CA SER A 79 -10.76 14.09 -16.30
C SER A 79 -9.28 14.46 -16.31
N LYS A 80 -8.91 15.58 -16.96
CA LYS A 80 -7.54 16.12 -16.93
C LYS A 80 -7.13 16.49 -15.51
N GLN A 81 -7.99 17.21 -14.77
CA GLN A 81 -7.73 17.56 -13.37
C GLN A 81 -7.60 16.33 -12.48
N ALA A 82 -8.43 15.31 -12.67
CA ALA A 82 -8.33 14.05 -11.95
C ALA A 82 -6.97 13.36 -12.17
N GLY A 83 -6.50 13.36 -13.43
CA GLY A 83 -5.17 12.88 -13.79
C GLY A 83 -4.05 13.66 -13.11
N ILE A 84 -4.14 15.00 -13.08
CA ILE A 84 -3.17 15.86 -12.38
C ILE A 84 -3.15 15.54 -10.89
N LEU A 85 -4.30 15.39 -10.25
CA LEU A 85 -4.41 15.09 -8.82
C LEU A 85 -3.80 13.73 -8.44
N GLN A 86 -3.95 12.72 -9.30
CA GLN A 86 -3.25 11.44 -9.19
C GLN A 86 -1.74 11.62 -9.37
N GLY A 87 -1.35 12.43 -10.35
CA GLY A 87 0.03 12.81 -10.62
C GLY A 87 0.70 13.52 -9.44
N CYS A 88 0.00 14.40 -8.72
CA CYS A 88 0.56 15.09 -7.54
C CYS A 88 1.00 14.12 -6.45
N PHE A 89 0.20 13.09 -6.17
CA PHE A 89 0.54 12.08 -5.17
C PHE A 89 1.74 11.23 -5.60
N THR A 90 1.67 10.63 -6.78
CA THR A 90 2.74 9.77 -7.29
C THR A 90 4.03 10.55 -7.52
N GLY A 91 3.93 11.78 -8.04
CA GLY A 91 5.06 12.67 -8.27
C GLY A 91 5.76 13.04 -6.97
N ALA A 92 5.01 13.45 -5.95
CA ALA A 92 5.58 13.72 -4.63
C ALA A 92 6.23 12.47 -4.01
N GLN A 93 5.59 11.31 -4.14
CA GLN A 93 6.12 10.03 -3.65
C GLN A 93 7.44 9.64 -4.33
N VAL A 94 7.57 9.86 -5.64
CA VAL A 94 8.83 9.58 -6.36
C VAL A 94 9.94 10.52 -5.90
N LEU A 95 9.64 11.81 -5.70
CA LEU A 95 10.62 12.80 -5.25
C LEU A 95 11.13 12.50 -3.83
N THR A 96 10.27 12.00 -2.94
CA THR A 96 10.65 11.71 -1.54
C THR A 96 11.11 10.27 -1.31
N ALA A 97 11.01 9.37 -2.30
CA ALA A 97 11.35 7.96 -2.15
C ALA A 97 12.77 7.72 -1.63
N ILE A 98 13.76 8.45 -2.17
CA ILE A 98 15.17 8.34 -1.74
C ILE A 98 15.33 8.84 -0.31
N LEU A 99 14.64 9.92 0.07
CA LEU A 99 14.70 10.50 1.42
C LEU A 99 14.17 9.50 2.45
N TRP A 100 13.04 8.85 2.16
CA TRP A 100 12.48 7.82 3.04
C TRP A 100 13.33 6.56 3.12
N GLY A 101 13.99 6.16 2.02
CA GLY A 101 14.98 5.08 2.05
C GLY A 101 16.14 5.38 3.01
N LYS A 102 16.75 6.56 2.86
CA LYS A 102 17.83 7.00 3.77
C LYS A 102 17.36 7.16 5.22
N ALA A 103 16.15 7.63 5.44
CA ALA A 103 15.58 7.73 6.77
C ALA A 103 15.35 6.33 7.37
N ALA A 104 14.89 5.37 6.59
CA ALA A 104 14.60 4.01 7.08
C ALA A 104 15.87 3.23 7.42
N ASP A 105 16.97 3.50 6.73
CA ASP A 105 18.28 2.92 7.04
C ASP A 105 19.03 3.67 8.16
N ALA A 106 18.53 4.85 8.57
CA ALA A 106 19.15 5.61 9.65
C ALA A 106 18.79 5.03 11.03
N SER A 107 19.79 4.96 11.91
CA SER A 107 19.70 4.38 13.26
C SER A 107 18.64 5.02 14.17
N TRP A 108 18.26 6.27 13.91
CA TRP A 108 17.28 7.02 14.71
C TRP A 108 15.83 6.78 14.28
N CYS A 109 15.57 6.43 13.01
CA CYS A 109 14.22 6.28 12.50
C CYS A 109 13.86 4.80 12.30
N GLY A 110 14.74 4.00 11.70
CA GLY A 110 14.43 2.60 11.42
C GLY A 110 13.28 2.40 10.43
N ARG A 111 13.10 1.16 9.97
CA ARG A 111 12.13 0.83 8.91
C ARG A 111 10.70 0.85 9.42
N LYS A 112 10.50 0.36 10.65
CA LYS A 112 9.18 0.31 11.27
C LYS A 112 8.61 1.72 11.45
N ARG A 113 9.40 2.67 11.95
CA ARG A 113 8.88 4.04 12.20
C ARG A 113 8.62 4.78 10.90
N VAL A 114 9.46 4.62 9.88
CA VAL A 114 9.18 5.22 8.56
C VAL A 114 7.86 4.70 7.99
N LEU A 115 7.58 3.40 8.07
CA LEU A 115 6.30 2.86 7.61
C LEU A 115 5.12 3.48 8.40
N LEU A 116 5.24 3.59 9.73
CA LEU A 116 4.21 4.18 10.59
C LEU A 116 3.96 5.66 10.29
N ILE A 117 5.02 6.44 10.08
CA ILE A 117 4.93 7.85 9.68
C ILE A 117 4.22 7.97 8.33
N GLY A 118 4.54 7.07 7.38
CA GLY A 118 3.87 7.00 6.08
C GLY A 118 2.37 6.73 6.19
N LEU A 119 1.96 5.72 6.97
CA LEU A 119 0.55 5.38 7.17
C LEU A 119 -0.22 6.50 7.89
N ALA A 120 0.33 7.02 8.98
CA ALA A 120 -0.29 8.10 9.75
C ALA A 120 -0.38 9.40 8.96
N GLY A 121 0.69 9.78 8.23
CA GLY A 121 0.70 10.96 7.38
C GLY A 121 -0.28 10.85 6.21
N THR A 122 -0.43 9.65 5.63
CA THR A 122 -1.44 9.39 4.60
C THR A 122 -2.85 9.51 5.18
N ALA A 123 -3.09 9.06 6.42
CA ALA A 123 -4.37 9.22 7.10
C ALA A 123 -4.73 10.71 7.29
N VAL A 124 -3.79 11.51 7.77
CA VAL A 124 -3.98 12.98 7.92
C VAL A 124 -4.26 13.64 6.58
N SER A 125 -3.50 13.27 5.55
CA SER A 125 -3.71 13.75 4.18
C SER A 125 -5.11 13.38 3.65
N CYS A 126 -5.62 12.18 3.95
CA CYS A 126 -6.97 11.77 3.57
C CYS A 126 -8.03 12.65 4.24
N VAL A 127 -7.90 12.92 5.55
CA VAL A 127 -8.82 13.83 6.24
C VAL A 127 -8.79 15.21 5.60
N GLY A 128 -7.61 15.80 5.41
CA GLY A 128 -7.46 17.12 4.78
C GLY A 128 -8.03 17.18 3.36
N TYR A 129 -7.81 16.13 2.57
CA TYR A 129 -8.37 15.98 1.23
C TYR A 129 -9.91 15.89 1.26
N GLY A 130 -10.48 15.17 2.22
CA GLY A 130 -11.93 15.03 2.36
C GLY A 130 -12.66 16.35 2.57
N PHE A 131 -12.04 17.29 3.31
CA PHE A 131 -12.56 18.63 3.56
C PHE A 131 -12.09 19.68 2.55
N SER A 132 -11.41 19.27 1.47
CA SER A 132 -10.99 20.22 0.44
C SER A 132 -12.19 20.75 -0.34
N THR A 133 -12.21 22.06 -0.57
CA THR A 133 -13.29 22.75 -1.30
C THR A 133 -12.85 23.28 -2.66
N SER A 134 -11.53 23.21 -2.92
CA SER A 134 -10.90 23.67 -4.15
C SER A 134 -9.92 22.64 -4.69
N PHE A 135 -9.74 22.65 -6.02
CA PHE A 135 -8.75 21.83 -6.71
C PHE A 135 -7.34 22.01 -6.14
N TYR A 136 -6.93 23.23 -5.79
CA TYR A 136 -5.58 23.50 -5.30
C TYR A 136 -5.35 22.95 -3.89
N GLU A 137 -6.35 23.06 -3.01
CA GLU A 137 -6.32 22.45 -1.69
C GLU A 137 -6.24 20.92 -1.79
N ALA A 138 -7.07 20.34 -2.66
CA ALA A 138 -7.05 18.92 -2.94
C ALA A 138 -5.67 18.47 -3.46
N ALA A 139 -5.08 19.23 -4.38
CA ALA A 139 -3.75 18.94 -4.93
C ALA A 139 -2.65 19.04 -3.85
N LEU A 140 -2.74 20.04 -2.97
CA LEU A 140 -1.81 20.22 -1.85
C LEU A 140 -1.87 19.02 -0.90
N TRP A 141 -3.06 18.62 -0.45
CA TRP A 141 -3.23 17.47 0.43
C TRP A 141 -2.74 16.18 -0.21
N ARG A 142 -2.94 16.03 -1.53
CA ARG A 142 -2.45 14.86 -2.29
C ARG A 142 -0.93 14.86 -2.42
N ALA A 143 -0.32 16.01 -2.66
CA ALA A 143 1.13 16.15 -2.69
C ALA A 143 1.75 15.85 -1.31
N LEU A 144 1.15 16.37 -0.23
CA LEU A 144 1.59 16.07 1.15
C LEU A 144 1.47 14.59 1.49
N GLY A 145 0.34 13.97 1.14
CA GLY A 145 0.13 12.53 1.32
C GLY A 145 1.17 11.69 0.59
N GLY A 146 1.43 12.02 -0.68
CA GLY A 146 2.44 11.34 -1.48
C GLY A 146 3.86 11.55 -0.95
N ALA A 147 4.18 12.79 -0.55
CA ALA A 147 5.48 13.14 0.00
C ALA A 147 5.79 12.36 1.28
N ILE A 148 4.80 12.12 2.15
CA ILE A 148 4.98 11.38 3.40
C ILE A 148 4.89 9.86 3.20
N ASN A 149 4.20 9.40 2.15
CA ASN A 149 3.99 7.97 1.90
C ASN A 149 5.22 7.28 1.26
N GLY A 150 6.16 6.84 2.11
CA GLY A 150 7.30 5.98 1.73
C GLY A 150 7.00 4.47 1.76
N ALA A 151 5.75 4.06 1.99
CA ALA A 151 5.41 2.68 2.37
C ALA A 151 5.79 1.63 1.32
N VAL A 152 5.74 1.96 0.03
CA VAL A 152 6.04 1.04 -1.09
C VAL A 152 7.47 0.51 -1.02
N GLY A 153 8.43 1.43 -0.88
CA GLY A 153 9.86 1.11 -0.84
C GLY A 153 10.19 0.34 0.42
N ILE A 154 9.75 0.84 1.57
CA ILE A 154 10.08 0.25 2.87
C ILE A 154 9.48 -1.15 3.02
N THR A 155 8.24 -1.36 2.59
CA THR A 155 7.61 -2.69 2.61
C THR A 155 8.39 -3.69 1.76
N ARG A 156 8.82 -3.31 0.55
CA ARG A 156 9.64 -4.16 -0.31
C ARG A 156 10.95 -4.56 0.39
N THR A 157 11.61 -3.60 1.04
CA THR A 157 12.88 -3.86 1.70
C THR A 157 12.71 -4.70 2.97
N MET A 158 11.63 -4.51 3.74
CA MET A 158 11.32 -5.35 4.90
C MET A 158 10.93 -6.79 4.51
N ILE A 159 10.19 -6.99 3.40
CA ILE A 159 9.91 -8.35 2.89
C ILE A 159 11.22 -9.09 2.58
N ALA A 160 12.20 -8.37 2.01
CA ALA A 160 13.51 -8.94 1.72
C ALA A 160 14.29 -9.33 2.99
N GLU A 161 14.20 -8.53 4.06
CA GLU A 161 14.85 -8.82 5.35
C GLU A 161 14.17 -9.95 6.11
N VAL A 162 12.83 -10.02 6.07
CA VAL A 162 12.08 -11.13 6.69
C VAL A 162 12.33 -12.44 5.95
N THR A 163 12.55 -12.38 4.63
CA THR A 163 12.79 -13.56 3.77
C THR A 163 14.29 -13.78 3.52
N VAL A 164 14.99 -14.29 4.53
CA VAL A 164 16.43 -14.60 4.44
C VAL A 164 16.72 -15.69 3.39
N GLU A 165 15.87 -16.71 3.31
CA GLU A 165 16.07 -17.85 2.41
C GLU A 165 15.72 -17.51 0.95
N LYS A 166 16.70 -17.64 0.05
CA LYS A 166 16.55 -17.36 -1.39
C LYS A 166 15.41 -18.17 -2.03
N ARG A 167 15.13 -19.38 -1.56
CA ARG A 167 14.05 -20.24 -2.10
C ARG A 167 12.66 -19.61 -1.95
N TYR A 168 12.40 -18.89 -0.86
CA TYR A 168 11.09 -18.29 -0.58
C TYR A 168 10.96 -16.86 -1.12
N ARG A 169 12.07 -16.22 -1.50
CA ARG A 169 12.10 -14.80 -1.90
C ARG A 169 11.15 -14.49 -3.05
N SER A 170 11.09 -15.31 -4.08
CA SER A 170 10.17 -15.08 -5.21
C SER A 170 8.71 -15.17 -4.77
N LEU A 171 8.37 -16.11 -3.88
CA LEU A 171 7.02 -16.30 -3.36
C LEU A 171 6.60 -15.11 -2.48
N THR A 172 7.45 -14.69 -1.55
CA THR A 172 7.13 -13.60 -0.61
C THR A 172 7.04 -12.24 -1.30
N PHE A 173 7.82 -12.01 -2.37
CA PHE A 173 7.70 -10.79 -3.17
C PHE A 173 6.36 -10.68 -3.93
N LEU A 174 5.62 -11.77 -4.11
CA LEU A 174 4.26 -11.73 -4.68
C LEU A 174 3.27 -10.96 -3.79
N ILE A 175 3.57 -10.79 -2.50
CA ILE A 175 2.73 -10.00 -1.57
C ILE A 175 2.47 -8.59 -2.11
N LEU A 176 3.47 -7.98 -2.74
CA LEU A 176 3.37 -6.64 -3.30
C LEU A 176 2.31 -6.55 -4.42
N PRO A 177 2.39 -7.30 -5.53
CA PRO A 177 1.34 -7.27 -6.57
C PRO A 177 0.02 -7.90 -6.10
N MET A 178 0.05 -8.91 -5.22
CA MET A 178 -1.19 -9.49 -4.68
C MET A 178 -2.01 -8.46 -3.91
N SER A 179 -1.38 -7.62 -3.09
CA SER A 179 -2.10 -6.57 -2.35
C SER A 179 -2.84 -5.59 -3.28
N PHE A 180 -2.21 -5.22 -4.41
CA PHE A 180 -2.84 -4.39 -5.44
C PHE A 180 -4.01 -5.09 -6.14
N HIS A 181 -3.84 -6.37 -6.54
CA HIS A 181 -4.90 -7.12 -7.20
C HIS A 181 -6.09 -7.36 -6.28
N VAL A 182 -5.84 -7.70 -5.01
CA VAL A 182 -6.91 -7.85 -4.01
C VAL A 182 -7.63 -6.51 -3.80
N ALA A 183 -6.91 -5.40 -3.66
CA ALA A 183 -7.52 -4.08 -3.57
C ALA A 183 -8.35 -3.72 -4.81
N SER A 184 -7.88 -4.09 -6.00
CA SER A 184 -8.56 -3.83 -7.27
C SER A 184 -9.84 -4.65 -7.44
N ILE A 185 -9.84 -5.91 -6.98
CA ILE A 185 -11.05 -6.77 -6.97
C ILE A 185 -12.07 -6.24 -5.96
N ILE A 186 -11.61 -5.86 -4.77
CA ILE A 186 -12.50 -5.32 -3.74
C ILE A 186 -13.12 -3.99 -4.22
N GLY A 187 -12.35 -3.20 -4.98
CA GLY A 187 -12.62 -1.89 -5.60
C GLY A 187 -14.04 -1.66 -6.22
N PRO A 188 -14.16 -1.49 -7.55
CA PRO A 188 -15.42 -1.08 -8.18
C PRO A 188 -16.38 -2.25 -8.50
N SER A 189 -16.45 -3.27 -7.65
CA SER A 189 -17.23 -4.48 -7.92
C SER A 189 -18.73 -4.30 -7.64
N LYS A 190 -19.47 -3.77 -8.62
CA LYS A 190 -20.95 -3.68 -8.61
C LYS A 190 -21.65 -5.04 -8.38
N ASN A 191 -21.04 -6.16 -8.76
CA ASN A 191 -21.67 -7.49 -8.71
C ASN A 191 -21.58 -8.23 -7.36
N ALA A 192 -20.87 -7.71 -6.35
CA ALA A 192 -20.74 -8.39 -5.05
C ALA A 192 -21.88 -8.09 -4.05
N PHE A 193 -22.91 -7.35 -4.47
CA PHE A 193 -23.99 -6.86 -3.62
C PHE A 193 -25.20 -7.81 -3.51
N ILE A 194 -25.39 -8.76 -4.44
CA ILE A 194 -26.65 -9.52 -4.52
C ILE A 194 -26.55 -10.95 -3.94
N GLY A 195 -25.37 -11.39 -3.50
CA GLY A 195 -25.15 -12.74 -2.98
C GLY A 195 -24.72 -12.77 -1.51
N ASN A 196 -25.69 -13.05 -0.63
CA ASN A 196 -25.53 -13.61 0.71
C ASN A 196 -25.47 -12.66 1.92
N SER A 197 -26.57 -12.66 2.66
CA SER A 197 -26.94 -11.81 3.81
C SER A 197 -26.32 -12.21 5.15
N GLN A 198 -25.10 -12.76 5.20
CA GLN A 198 -24.59 -13.40 6.45
C GLN A 198 -23.19 -13.02 6.96
N MET A 199 -22.50 -12.01 6.42
CA MET A 199 -21.26 -11.53 7.06
C MET A 199 -21.33 -10.02 7.33
N CYS A 200 -21.99 -9.69 8.44
CA CYS A 200 -22.08 -8.34 9.00
C CYS A 200 -20.96 -8.12 10.03
N SER A 201 -19.70 -8.33 9.65
CA SER A 201 -18.58 -7.84 10.45
C SER A 201 -18.38 -6.36 10.14
N ILE A 202 -18.41 -5.50 11.17
CA ILE A 202 -18.18 -4.05 11.05
C ILE A 202 -16.93 -3.74 10.22
N GLU A 203 -15.87 -4.53 10.35
CA GLU A 203 -14.62 -4.36 9.58
C GLU A 203 -14.80 -4.58 8.08
N VAL A 204 -15.59 -5.58 7.67
CA VAL A 204 -15.88 -5.88 6.25
C VAL A 204 -16.82 -4.84 5.66
N VAL A 205 -17.77 -4.33 6.45
CA VAL A 205 -18.66 -3.23 6.05
C VAL A 205 -17.88 -1.93 5.90
N LEU A 206 -17.02 -1.56 6.86
CA LEU A 206 -16.14 -0.38 6.76
C LEU A 206 -15.16 -0.47 5.58
N MET A 207 -14.60 -1.66 5.33
CA MET A 207 -13.71 -1.92 4.20
C MET A 207 -14.44 -1.86 2.85
N ARG A 208 -15.71 -2.28 2.78
CA ARG A 208 -16.57 -2.12 1.57
C ARG A 208 -17.08 -0.69 1.39
N MET A 209 -17.26 0.07 2.47
CA MET A 209 -17.68 1.47 2.47
C MET A 209 -16.57 2.41 1.99
N ALA A 210 -15.32 2.19 2.42
CA ALA A 210 -14.15 2.87 1.86
C ALA A 210 -14.09 2.73 0.34
N VAL A 211 -14.48 1.56 -0.15
CA VAL A 211 -14.25 1.13 -1.52
C VAL A 211 -15.36 1.56 -2.48
N LEU A 212 -16.59 1.74 -1.97
CA LEU A 212 -17.71 2.32 -2.70
C LEU A 212 -17.73 3.85 -2.50
N GLY A 213 -16.60 4.53 -2.78
CA GLY A 213 -16.53 5.99 -2.64
C GLY A 213 -17.57 6.75 -3.45
N GLY A 214 -18.11 6.14 -4.53
CA GLY A 214 -19.25 6.68 -5.27
C GLY A 214 -20.62 6.50 -4.58
N LEU A 215 -20.79 5.51 -3.71
CA LEU A 215 -22.00 5.36 -2.87
C LEU A 215 -21.98 6.29 -1.68
N LEU A 216 -20.81 6.49 -1.06
CA LEU A 216 -20.64 7.48 0.01
C LEU A 216 -20.54 8.91 -0.51
N ALA A 217 -20.40 9.13 -1.81
CA ALA A 217 -20.52 10.47 -2.41
C ALA A 217 -21.93 11.05 -2.18
N ASN A 218 -22.97 10.21 -2.16
CA ASN A 218 -24.33 10.59 -1.77
C ASN A 218 -24.82 9.67 -0.64
N PRO A 219 -24.37 9.91 0.61
CA PRO A 219 -24.64 9.01 1.73
C PRO A 219 -26.13 8.96 2.11
N ILE A 220 -26.85 10.05 1.85
CA ILE A 220 -28.29 10.20 2.15
C ILE A 220 -29.15 9.37 1.19
N GLU A 221 -28.81 9.36 -0.10
CA GLU A 221 -29.52 8.56 -1.10
C GLU A 221 -29.22 7.06 -0.95
N THR A 222 -27.98 6.71 -0.57
CA THR A 222 -27.56 5.31 -0.49
C THR A 222 -27.96 4.64 0.83
N PHE A 223 -27.85 5.35 1.97
CA PHE A 223 -28.11 4.80 3.29
C PHE A 223 -29.04 5.71 4.11
N PRO A 224 -30.32 5.84 3.72
CA PRO A 224 -31.27 6.74 4.37
C PRO A 224 -31.52 6.37 5.85
N GLN A 225 -31.31 5.11 6.24
CA GLN A 225 -31.47 4.64 7.63
C GLN A 225 -30.32 5.09 8.57
N VAL A 226 -29.13 5.36 8.04
CA VAL A 226 -27.93 5.69 8.84
C VAL A 226 -27.61 7.20 8.79
N PHE A 227 -27.96 7.88 7.68
CA PHE A 227 -27.64 9.30 7.44
C PHE A 227 -28.86 10.18 7.11
N GLY A 228 -30.10 9.69 7.22
CA GLY A 228 -31.31 10.49 6.98
C GLY A 228 -31.71 11.42 8.14
N GLU A 229 -32.73 12.26 7.93
CA GLU A 229 -33.26 13.32 8.84
C GLU A 229 -33.71 12.83 10.25
N ALA A 230 -33.64 11.54 10.55
CA ALA A 230 -33.99 10.96 11.85
C ALA A 230 -32.90 10.06 12.44
N SER A 231 -31.65 10.22 12.00
CA SER A 231 -30.53 9.32 12.33
C SER A 231 -29.51 9.94 13.30
N ILE A 232 -28.76 9.08 14.00
CA ILE A 232 -27.84 9.43 15.10
C ILE A 232 -26.65 10.30 14.62
N PHE A 233 -26.37 10.29 13.31
CA PHE A 233 -25.26 11.02 12.67
C PHE A 233 -25.73 12.17 11.78
N GLU A 234 -26.91 12.74 12.04
CA GLU A 234 -27.35 13.98 11.41
C GLU A 234 -26.36 15.09 11.74
N SER A 235 -25.49 15.41 10.80
CA SER A 235 -24.39 16.33 11.04
C SER A 235 -24.20 17.24 9.83
N GLN A 236 -24.33 18.54 10.11
CA GLN A 236 -24.37 19.63 9.12
C GLN A 236 -23.18 19.63 8.14
N TRP A 237 -22.05 19.02 8.54
CA TRP A 237 -20.84 18.94 7.71
C TRP A 237 -20.96 17.94 6.55
N ILE A 238 -21.82 16.91 6.64
CA ILE A 238 -22.04 15.92 5.58
C ILE A 238 -22.70 16.58 4.36
N TYR A 239 -23.62 17.53 4.59
CA TYR A 239 -24.27 18.30 3.53
C TYR A 239 -23.32 19.29 2.85
N GLN A 240 -22.35 19.83 3.59
CA GLN A 240 -21.36 20.77 3.06
C GLN A 240 -20.23 20.07 2.29
N ASN A 241 -19.86 18.85 2.68
CA ASN A 241 -18.78 18.09 2.07
C ASN A 241 -19.17 16.61 1.85
N PRO A 242 -19.98 16.30 0.82
CA PRO A 242 -20.43 14.94 0.52
C PRO A 242 -19.27 13.94 0.34
N TYR A 243 -18.14 14.41 -0.21
CA TYR A 243 -16.96 13.59 -0.49
C TYR A 243 -15.97 13.46 0.69
N ALA A 244 -16.25 14.11 1.83
CA ALA A 244 -15.44 13.97 3.05
C ALA A 244 -15.56 12.57 3.67
N LEU A 245 -16.76 11.98 3.60
CA LEU A 245 -17.06 10.71 4.25
C LEU A 245 -16.20 9.54 3.74
N PRO A 246 -16.07 9.27 2.41
CA PRO A 246 -15.14 8.24 1.93
C PRO A 246 -13.70 8.48 2.40
N SER A 247 -13.27 9.73 2.44
CA SER A 247 -11.93 10.12 2.87
C SER A 247 -11.67 9.87 4.36
N ILE A 248 -12.67 10.12 5.22
CA ILE A 248 -12.61 9.83 6.66
C ILE A 248 -12.56 8.32 6.90
N VAL A 249 -13.35 7.52 6.19
CA VAL A 249 -13.30 6.05 6.31
C VAL A 249 -11.92 5.53 5.91
N ASN A 250 -11.33 6.04 4.83
CA ASN A 250 -9.96 5.70 4.45
C ASN A 250 -8.94 6.08 5.54
N ALA A 251 -9.08 7.26 6.15
CA ALA A 251 -8.21 7.69 7.24
C ALA A 251 -8.33 6.79 8.47
N LEU A 252 -9.54 6.35 8.83
CA LEU A 252 -9.77 5.39 9.91
C LEU A 252 -9.12 4.04 9.60
N LEU A 253 -9.29 3.50 8.39
CA LEU A 253 -8.64 2.25 7.98
C LEU A 253 -7.12 2.35 8.03
N LEU A 254 -6.54 3.45 7.53
CA LEU A 254 -5.10 3.72 7.62
C LEU A 254 -4.62 3.84 9.06
N THR A 255 -5.43 4.44 9.94
CA THR A 255 -5.11 4.56 11.37
C THR A 255 -5.13 3.20 12.07
N ILE A 256 -6.16 2.37 11.81
CA ILE A 256 -6.24 0.99 12.31
C ILE A 256 -5.05 0.18 11.80
N SER A 257 -4.70 0.33 10.52
CA SER A 257 -3.54 -0.32 9.93
C SER A 257 -2.22 0.13 10.56
N ALA A 258 -2.08 1.42 10.86
CA ALA A 258 -0.92 1.96 11.57
C ALA A 258 -0.82 1.40 12.99
N ILE A 259 -1.93 1.31 13.72
CA ILE A 259 -1.98 0.71 15.06
C ILE A 259 -1.61 -0.78 15.00
N ALA A 260 -2.19 -1.53 14.07
CA ALA A 260 -1.85 -2.95 13.89
C ALA A 260 -0.36 -3.14 13.53
N THR A 261 0.16 -2.30 12.63
CA THR A 261 1.58 -2.30 12.27
C THR A 261 2.46 -1.94 13.48
N TYR A 262 2.04 -0.99 14.31
CA TYR A 262 2.79 -0.60 15.50
C TYR A 262 2.86 -1.73 16.53
N LEU A 263 1.75 -2.43 16.77
CA LEU A 263 1.66 -3.49 17.78
C LEU A 263 2.32 -4.80 17.34
N PHE A 264 2.12 -5.21 16.07
CA PHE A 264 2.49 -6.56 15.63
C PHE A 264 3.73 -6.63 14.74
N LEU A 265 4.13 -5.52 14.08
CA LEU A 265 5.33 -5.54 13.25
C LEU A 265 6.58 -5.48 14.13
N GLU A 266 7.43 -6.49 14.03
CA GLU A 266 8.71 -6.52 14.72
C GLU A 266 9.80 -5.93 13.84
N GLU A 267 10.61 -5.04 14.41
CA GLU A 267 11.77 -4.52 13.69
C GLU A 267 12.85 -5.61 13.65
N VAL A 268 13.21 -6.04 12.44
CA VAL A 268 14.32 -6.98 12.25
C VAL A 268 15.60 -6.19 12.47
N SER A 269 16.01 -6.05 13.73
CA SER A 269 17.18 -5.26 14.12
C SER A 269 18.43 -5.73 13.38
N GLY A 270 19.27 -4.79 12.92
CA GLY A 270 20.53 -5.05 12.21
C GLY A 270 21.51 -5.97 12.94
N HIS A 271 21.33 -6.19 14.25
CA HIS A 271 22.07 -7.19 15.03
C HIS A 271 21.89 -8.63 14.49
N MET A 272 20.75 -8.93 13.84
CA MET A 272 20.56 -10.21 13.16
C MET A 272 21.33 -10.29 11.84
N LEU A 273 21.48 -9.17 11.11
CA LEU A 273 22.27 -9.13 9.87
C LEU A 273 23.75 -9.31 10.19
N GLU A 274 24.24 -8.67 11.25
CA GLU A 274 25.63 -8.84 11.72
C GLU A 274 25.87 -10.28 12.20
N SER A 275 24.88 -10.91 12.84
CA SER A 275 24.97 -12.34 13.17
C SER A 275 24.96 -13.23 11.93
N ILE A 276 24.20 -12.90 10.88
CA ILE A 276 24.16 -13.65 9.62
C ILE A 276 25.46 -13.47 8.82
N ASP A 277 26.03 -12.27 8.80
CA ASP A 277 27.35 -12.01 8.21
C ASP A 277 28.44 -12.83 8.92
N LEU A 278 28.35 -12.98 10.25
CA LEU A 278 29.21 -13.87 11.04
C LEU A 278 29.01 -15.37 10.74
N TRP A 279 27.87 -15.78 10.17
CA TRP A 279 27.64 -17.16 9.68
C TRP A 279 28.07 -17.36 8.23
N GLN A 280 28.36 -16.28 7.48
CA GLN A 280 28.81 -16.33 6.09
C GLN A 280 30.32 -16.06 5.91
N SER A 281 31.02 -15.63 6.97
CA SER A 281 32.50 -15.53 7.05
C SER A 281 33.14 -16.82 7.58
#